data_AF-A0A9D8NSC7-F1
#
_entry.id   AF-A0A9D8NSC7-F1
#
_cell.length_a   1.000
_cell.length_b   1.000
_cell.length_c   1.000
_cell.angle_alpha   90.00
_cell.angle_beta   90.00
_cell.angle_gamma   90.00
#
_symmetry.space_group_name_H-M   'P 1'
#
loop_
_entity.id
_entity.type
_entity.pdbx_description
1 polymer ?
#
loop_
_entity_poly.entity_id
_entity_poly.type
_entity_poly.pdbx_seq_one_letter_code
_entity_poly.pdbx_strand_id
1 'polypeptide(L)'
;MLQAIGRRRAASPAPLASTCRAAVDAAPRPCAKGASLKETVAETIRRSDTAATPRAVRAKREAPRRRCAATKRDGTPCTIFALASDPHCFTHSEKPDTVEQRLAARARGGIAALAKRGGPIELPPATFTSREAVRAYIEKLADAVVAGKITAAQSNAVANLAGVVLRIEELALSAKIAAIEEQLSADERRGANAPR
;
A
#
# COMPACT_ATOMS: atom_id res chain seq x y z
N MET A 1 39.22 -21.71 37.16
CA MET A 1 37.97 -22.36 37.59
C MET A 1 36.84 -21.95 36.65
N LEU A 2 36.57 -22.78 35.63
CA LEU A 2 35.51 -22.55 34.63
C LEU A 2 34.19 -23.09 35.17
N GLN A 3 33.24 -22.20 35.50
CA GLN A 3 31.89 -22.61 35.91
C GLN A 3 31.01 -22.87 34.69
N ALA A 4 30.52 -24.11 34.60
CA ALA A 4 29.61 -24.58 33.58
C ALA A 4 28.19 -24.01 33.78
N ILE A 5 27.74 -23.18 32.83
CA ILE A 5 26.37 -22.66 32.81
C ILE A 5 25.47 -23.69 32.13
N GLY A 6 24.70 -24.43 32.94
CA GLY A 6 23.71 -25.40 32.49
C GLY A 6 22.56 -24.75 31.72
N ARG A 7 22.40 -25.13 30.46
CA ARG A 7 21.27 -24.72 29.60
C ARG A 7 19.99 -25.42 30.06
N ARG A 8 19.06 -24.68 30.65
CA ARG A 8 17.69 -25.16 30.90
C ARG A 8 16.93 -25.21 29.57
N ARG A 9 16.42 -26.39 29.22
CA ARG A 9 15.54 -26.60 28.07
C ARG A 9 14.16 -26.01 28.40
N ALA A 10 13.72 -25.01 27.64
CA ALA A 10 12.36 -24.51 27.71
C ALA A 10 11.40 -25.54 27.10
N ALA A 11 10.34 -25.87 27.82
CA ALA A 11 9.28 -26.76 27.37
C ALA A 11 8.47 -26.09 26.25
N SER A 12 8.23 -26.82 25.15
CA SER A 12 7.36 -26.38 24.05
C SER A 12 5.90 -26.27 24.52
N PRO A 13 5.19 -25.16 24.25
CA PRO A 13 3.75 -25.08 24.50
C PRO A 13 2.97 -25.95 23.51
N ALA A 14 1.94 -26.63 24.01
CA ALA A 14 1.04 -27.49 23.25
C ALA A 14 0.22 -26.71 22.21
N PRO A 15 -0.17 -27.32 21.07
CA PRO A 15 -0.97 -26.67 20.04
C PRO A 15 -2.42 -26.51 20.50
N LEU A 16 -2.92 -25.27 20.50
CA LEU A 16 -4.34 -24.98 20.66
C LEU A 16 -5.07 -25.32 19.35
N ALA A 17 -5.77 -26.45 19.35
CA ALA A 17 -6.77 -26.77 18.34
C ALA A 17 -7.97 -25.81 18.49
N SER A 18 -8.00 -24.74 17.70
CA SER A 18 -9.15 -23.84 17.59
C SER A 18 -10.06 -24.29 16.46
N THR A 19 -11.21 -24.82 16.84
CA THR A 19 -12.31 -25.25 16.00
C THR A 19 -13.03 -24.04 15.40
N CYS A 20 -12.63 -23.62 14.19
CA CYS A 20 -13.46 -22.76 13.34
C CYS A 20 -14.33 -23.63 12.42
N ARG A 21 -15.42 -24.17 12.96
CA ARG A 21 -16.57 -24.67 12.18
C ARG A 21 -17.83 -24.02 12.71
N ALA A 22 -18.37 -23.05 11.99
CA ALA A 22 -19.81 -22.76 11.83
C ALA A 22 -20.01 -21.32 11.30
N ALA A 23 -20.15 -21.19 9.97
CA ALA A 23 -20.89 -20.11 9.30
C ALA A 23 -20.97 -20.40 7.80
N VAL A 24 -21.64 -21.48 7.43
CA VAL A 24 -22.01 -21.79 6.03
C VAL A 24 -23.50 -22.08 6.00
N ASP A 25 -24.33 -21.06 6.24
CA ASP A 25 -25.78 -21.09 5.97
C ASP A 25 -26.34 -19.66 5.75
N ALA A 26 -25.61 -18.84 4.99
CA ALA A 26 -26.18 -17.63 4.42
C ALA A 26 -26.60 -17.94 2.97
N ALA A 27 -27.91 -18.06 2.77
CA ALA A 27 -28.52 -18.29 1.47
C ALA A 27 -27.96 -17.31 0.40
N PRO A 28 -27.69 -17.78 -0.83
CA PRO A 28 -27.24 -16.91 -1.90
C PRO A 28 -28.34 -15.88 -2.22
N ARG A 29 -27.99 -14.60 -2.12
CA ARG A 29 -28.87 -13.52 -2.58
C ARG A 29 -29.16 -13.73 -4.07
N PRO A 30 -30.43 -13.66 -4.51
CA PRO A 30 -30.77 -13.83 -5.90
C PRO A 30 -30.04 -12.77 -6.73
N CYS A 31 -29.22 -13.23 -7.67
CA CYS A 31 -28.51 -12.42 -8.63
C CYS A 31 -29.54 -11.61 -9.44
N ALA A 32 -29.62 -10.30 -9.17
CA ALA A 32 -30.34 -9.37 -10.01
C ALA A 32 -29.74 -9.44 -11.42
N LYS A 33 -30.49 -10.04 -12.34
CA LYS A 33 -30.13 -10.14 -13.75
C LYS A 33 -30.13 -8.73 -14.36
N GLY A 34 -29.03 -8.35 -15.00
CA GLY A 34 -29.09 -7.44 -16.15
C GLY A 34 -28.63 -5.99 -15.98
N ALA A 35 -27.83 -5.63 -14.98
CA ALA A 35 -27.08 -4.37 -15.03
C ALA A 35 -25.64 -4.66 -15.49
N SER A 36 -25.20 -4.03 -16.58
CA SER A 36 -23.85 -4.21 -17.09
C SER A 36 -22.83 -3.82 -16.02
N LEU A 37 -21.79 -4.64 -15.81
CA LEU A 37 -20.70 -4.38 -14.85
C LEU A 37 -20.01 -3.02 -15.06
N LYS A 38 -20.17 -2.40 -16.23
CA LYS A 38 -19.62 -1.07 -16.55
C LYS A 38 -20.50 0.08 -16.05
N GLU A 39 -21.81 -0.10 -15.96
CA GLU A 39 -22.71 0.93 -15.43
C GLU A 39 -22.71 0.98 -13.90
N THR A 40 -22.59 -0.17 -13.23
CA THR A 40 -22.64 -0.22 -11.76
C THR A 40 -21.42 0.42 -11.10
N VAL A 41 -20.24 0.34 -11.71
CA VAL A 41 -19.02 1.00 -11.18
C VAL A 41 -19.08 2.52 -11.39
N ALA A 42 -19.56 2.99 -12.55
CA ALA A 42 -19.67 4.42 -12.84
C ALA A 42 -20.78 5.12 -12.03
N GLU A 43 -21.88 4.41 -11.72
CA GLU A 43 -22.96 4.87 -10.84
C GLU A 43 -22.52 4.92 -9.37
N THR A 44 -21.72 3.93 -8.92
CA THR A 44 -21.19 3.90 -7.55
C THR A 44 -20.18 5.03 -7.31
N ILE A 45 -19.31 5.33 -8.28
CA ILE A 45 -18.37 6.46 -8.21
C ILE A 45 -19.15 7.80 -8.18
N ARG A 46 -20.22 7.94 -8.98
CA ARG A 46 -21.05 9.16 -9.00
C ARG A 46 -21.88 9.38 -7.72
N ARG A 47 -22.24 8.32 -6.99
CA ARG A 47 -22.96 8.44 -5.70
C ARG A 47 -22.06 8.77 -4.51
N SER A 48 -20.75 8.52 -4.60
CA SER A 48 -19.79 8.89 -3.54
C SER A 48 -19.44 10.38 -3.50
N ASP A 49 -19.72 11.15 -4.56
CA ASP A 49 -19.35 12.57 -4.65
C ASP A 49 -20.45 13.55 -4.18
N THR A 50 -21.68 13.09 -3.93
CA THR A 50 -22.81 13.97 -3.54
C THR A 50 -23.16 13.94 -2.06
N ALA A 51 -22.53 13.06 -1.26
CA ALA A 51 -22.52 13.17 0.20
C ALA A 51 -21.34 14.05 0.66
N ALA A 52 -21.23 15.24 0.05
CA ALA A 52 -20.45 16.33 0.61
C ALA A 52 -21.07 16.67 1.97
N THR A 53 -20.52 16.06 3.02
CA THR A 53 -20.76 16.50 4.40
C THR A 53 -20.58 18.01 4.42
N PRO A 54 -21.57 18.80 4.88
CA PRO A 54 -21.45 20.25 4.89
C PRO A 54 -20.27 20.61 5.77
N ARG A 55 -19.15 20.98 5.13
CA ARG A 55 -17.93 21.43 5.77
C ARG A 55 -18.12 22.87 6.24
N ALA A 56 -19.12 23.06 7.10
CA ALA A 56 -19.52 24.34 7.65
C ALA A 56 -19.81 24.22 9.14
N VAL A 57 -18.97 23.49 9.88
CA VAL A 57 -18.77 23.84 11.28
C VAL A 57 -17.96 25.12 11.28
N ARG A 58 -18.66 26.26 11.36
CA ARG A 58 -18.08 27.57 11.64
C ARG A 58 -17.14 27.39 12.82
N ALA A 59 -15.83 27.37 12.56
CA ALA A 59 -14.83 27.30 13.60
C ALA A 59 -15.11 28.45 14.57
N LYS A 60 -15.41 28.13 15.83
CA LYS A 60 -15.33 29.09 16.93
C LYS A 60 -14.00 29.84 16.72
N ARG A 61 -14.04 31.17 16.64
CA ARG A 61 -12.82 31.99 16.56
C ARG A 61 -11.96 31.62 17.76
N GLU A 62 -10.99 30.73 17.54
CA GLU A 62 -9.98 30.40 18.54
C GLU A 62 -9.28 31.71 18.87
N ALA A 63 -9.16 32.00 20.17
CA ALA A 63 -8.35 33.10 20.64
C ALA A 63 -6.97 33.05 19.95
N PRO A 64 -6.34 34.21 19.65
CA PRO A 64 -5.07 34.24 18.94
C PRO A 64 -4.09 33.28 19.60
N ARG A 65 -3.66 32.25 18.85
CA ARG A 65 -2.78 31.20 19.36
C ARG A 65 -1.45 31.86 19.75
N ARG A 66 -1.16 31.89 21.05
CA ARG A 66 0.09 32.41 21.60
C ARG A 66 1.28 31.65 20.98
N ARG A 67 2.39 32.34 20.74
CA ARG A 67 3.66 31.68 20.31
C ARG A 67 4.33 31.04 21.53
N CYS A 68 5.10 29.99 21.28
CA CYS A 68 5.91 29.32 22.30
C CYS A 68 6.94 30.29 22.88
N ALA A 69 7.04 30.36 24.20
CA ALA A 69 7.95 31.26 24.91
C ALA A 69 9.42 30.80 24.90
N ALA A 70 9.72 29.55 24.52
CA ALA A 70 11.08 29.01 24.53
C ALA A 70 11.96 29.60 23.42
N THR A 71 13.26 29.67 23.69
CA THR A 71 14.32 29.93 22.72
C THR A 71 14.91 28.61 22.21
N LYS A 72 15.23 28.55 20.92
CA LYS A 72 15.93 27.41 20.32
C LYS A 72 17.39 27.41 20.79
N ARG A 73 18.10 26.31 20.52
CA ARG A 73 19.55 26.19 20.78
C ARG A 73 20.36 27.31 20.10
N ASP A 74 19.89 27.80 18.96
CA ASP A 74 20.54 28.88 18.19
C ASP A 74 20.20 30.30 18.71
N GLY A 75 19.54 30.41 19.87
CA GLY A 75 19.14 31.69 20.48
C GLY A 75 17.88 32.34 19.87
N THR A 76 17.44 31.90 18.69
CA THR A 76 16.22 32.42 18.05
C THR A 76 14.94 31.96 18.77
N PRO A 77 13.87 32.80 18.82
CA PRO A 77 12.62 32.43 19.48
C PRO A 77 11.89 31.30 18.73
N CYS A 78 11.17 30.45 19.48
CA CYS A 78 10.39 29.38 18.89
C CYS A 78 9.16 29.94 18.15
N THR A 79 9.04 29.65 16.86
CA THR A 79 7.91 30.12 16.03
C THR A 79 6.66 29.24 16.15
N ILE A 80 6.73 28.08 16.80
CA ILE A 80 5.60 27.15 16.95
C ILE A 80 4.59 27.74 17.95
N PHE A 81 3.29 27.45 17.75
CA PHE A 81 2.26 27.84 18.71
C PHE A 81 2.39 27.10 20.05
N ALA A 82 2.13 27.84 21.13
CA ALA A 82 2.05 27.31 22.48
C ALA A 82 0.80 26.42 22.64
N LEU A 83 0.83 25.49 23.58
CA LEU A 83 -0.34 24.69 23.94
C LEU A 83 -1.37 25.57 24.68
N ALA A 84 -2.64 25.16 24.69
CA ALA A 84 -3.70 25.99 25.29
C ALA A 84 -3.45 26.31 26.77
N SER A 85 -2.89 25.35 27.51
CA SER A 85 -2.64 25.44 28.96
C SER A 85 -1.18 25.68 29.33
N ASP A 86 -0.26 25.79 28.38
CA ASP A 86 1.20 25.89 28.63
C ASP A 86 1.79 27.01 27.74
N PRO A 87 2.63 27.92 28.26
CA PRO A 87 3.33 28.91 27.43
C PRO A 87 4.29 28.29 26.39
N HIS A 88 4.58 26.99 26.48
CA HIS A 88 5.46 26.27 25.56
C HIS A 88 4.70 25.41 24.54
N CYS A 89 5.34 25.12 23.41
CA CYS A 89 4.83 24.16 22.43
C CYS A 89 5.06 22.71 22.90
N PHE A 90 4.45 21.75 22.20
CA PHE A 90 4.58 20.31 22.49
C PHE A 90 6.04 19.83 22.65
N THR A 91 6.98 20.42 21.90
CA THR A 91 8.41 20.06 21.94
C THR A 91 9.15 20.65 23.13
N HIS A 92 8.77 21.85 23.60
CA HIS A 92 9.44 22.57 24.69
C HIS A 92 8.69 22.53 26.03
N SER A 93 7.50 21.93 26.08
CA SER A 93 6.77 21.74 27.34
C SER A 93 7.52 20.80 28.28
N GLU A 94 7.64 21.24 29.54
CA GLU A 94 8.20 20.51 30.67
C GLU A 94 7.11 19.83 31.52
N LYS A 95 5.83 20.03 31.18
CA LYS A 95 4.73 19.37 31.90
C LYS A 95 4.85 17.84 31.74
N PRO A 96 4.75 17.06 32.84
CA PRO A 96 4.90 15.61 32.81
C PRO A 96 4.05 14.93 31.73
N ASP A 97 2.75 15.27 31.65
CA ASP A 97 1.83 14.70 30.66
C ASP A 97 2.28 14.93 29.21
N THR A 98 2.75 16.14 28.88
CA THR A 98 3.21 16.46 27.53
C THR A 98 4.51 15.74 27.21
N VAL A 99 5.40 15.61 28.20
CA VAL A 99 6.67 14.86 28.06
C VAL A 99 6.36 13.39 27.77
N GLU A 100 5.46 12.76 28.52
CA GLU A 100 5.02 11.38 28.31
C GLU A 100 4.39 11.19 26.93
N GLN A 101 3.47 12.08 26.53
CA GLN A 101 2.86 12.05 25.20
C GLN A 101 3.90 12.16 24.08
N ARG A 102 4.92 13.01 24.26
CA ARG A 102 6.01 13.18 23.30
C ARG A 102 6.87 11.93 23.20
N LEU A 103 7.18 11.27 24.32
CA LEU A 103 7.89 10.00 24.34
C LEU A 103 7.07 8.90 23.65
N ALA A 104 5.78 8.78 23.96
CA ALA A 104 4.88 7.84 23.32
C ALA A 104 4.74 8.10 21.81
N ALA A 105 4.68 9.36 21.38
CA ALA A 105 4.66 9.73 19.97
C ALA A 105 5.96 9.36 19.25
N ARG A 106 7.13 9.57 19.88
CA ARG A 106 8.43 9.13 19.33
C ARG A 106 8.52 7.62 19.21
N ALA A 107 8.09 6.88 20.23
CA ALA A 107 8.07 5.41 20.18
C ALA A 107 7.16 4.89 19.05
N ARG A 108 5.94 5.43 18.93
CA ARG A 108 5.04 5.12 17.81
C ARG A 108 5.65 5.47 16.46
N GLY A 109 6.30 6.62 16.36
CA GLY A 109 7.01 7.04 15.15
C GLY A 109 8.14 6.09 14.77
N GLY A 110 8.91 5.61 15.76
CA GLY A 110 9.96 4.60 15.56
C GLY A 110 9.39 3.27 15.06
N ILE A 111 8.35 2.75 15.70
CA ILE A 111 7.67 1.52 15.27
C ILE A 111 7.11 1.67 13.85
N ALA A 112 6.44 2.79 13.55
CA ALA A 112 5.93 3.06 12.21
C ALA A 112 7.04 3.18 11.16
N ALA A 113 8.19 3.78 11.51
CA ALA A 113 9.33 3.86 10.62
C ALA A 113 9.95 2.48 10.33
N LEU A 114 10.05 1.61 11.35
CA LEU A 114 10.50 0.23 11.18
C LEU A 114 9.52 -0.56 10.28
N ALA A 115 8.21 -0.44 10.54
CA ALA A 115 7.19 -1.07 9.71
C ALA A 115 7.23 -0.60 8.24
N LYS A 116 7.58 0.68 8.00
CA LYS A 116 7.73 1.24 6.65
C LYS A 116 8.98 0.77 5.91
N ARG A 117 10.08 0.47 6.60
CA ARG A 117 11.32 0.00 5.94
C ARG A 117 11.15 -1.39 5.33
N GLY A 118 10.19 -2.18 5.81
CA GLY A 118 10.06 -3.58 5.43
C GLY A 118 11.20 -4.44 5.99
N GLY A 119 11.06 -5.76 5.92
CA GLY A 119 12.17 -6.67 6.18
C GLY A 119 13.16 -6.70 5.00
N PRO A 120 14.33 -7.31 5.16
CA PRO A 120 15.16 -7.69 4.01
C PRO A 120 14.29 -8.54 3.05
N ILE A 121 14.19 -8.08 1.82
CA ILE A 121 13.35 -8.69 0.79
C ILE A 121 14.18 -9.74 0.07
N GLU A 122 14.05 -11.00 0.47
CA GLU A 122 14.55 -12.13 -0.31
C GLU A 122 13.51 -12.49 -1.39
N LEU A 123 13.37 -11.64 -2.39
CA LEU A 123 12.66 -12.00 -3.61
C LEU A 123 13.68 -12.48 -4.65
N PRO A 124 13.38 -13.54 -5.41
CA PRO A 124 14.21 -13.92 -6.54
C PRO A 124 14.29 -12.76 -7.53
N PRO A 125 15.38 -12.63 -8.30
CA PRO A 125 15.50 -11.61 -9.32
C PRO A 125 14.31 -11.68 -10.28
N ALA A 126 13.69 -10.52 -10.53
CA ALA A 126 12.50 -10.43 -11.36
C ALA A 126 12.86 -10.68 -12.83
N THR A 127 12.40 -11.80 -13.38
CA THR A 127 12.47 -12.10 -14.80
C THR A 127 11.08 -11.91 -15.41
N PHE A 128 10.87 -10.78 -16.10
CA PHE A 128 9.61 -10.47 -16.77
C PHE A 128 9.64 -10.84 -18.26
N THR A 129 10.23 -11.99 -18.58
CA THR A 129 10.44 -12.46 -19.97
C THR A 129 9.23 -13.16 -20.57
N SER A 130 8.28 -13.61 -19.74
CA SER A 130 7.03 -14.22 -20.19
C SER A 130 5.86 -13.89 -19.27
N ARG A 131 4.64 -14.07 -19.77
CA ARG A 131 3.40 -13.86 -18.99
C ARG A 131 3.34 -14.78 -17.77
N GLU A 132 3.79 -16.02 -17.92
CA GLU A 132 3.85 -17.02 -16.86
C GLU A 132 4.85 -16.62 -15.79
N ALA A 133 6.01 -16.07 -16.19
CA ALA A 133 7.02 -15.59 -15.26
C ALA A 133 6.52 -14.38 -14.46
N VAL A 134 5.83 -13.43 -15.11
CA VAL A 134 5.19 -12.28 -14.43
C VAL A 134 4.13 -12.76 -13.43
N ARG A 135 3.27 -13.70 -13.85
CA ARG A 135 2.24 -14.28 -12.96
C ARG A 135 2.86 -14.95 -11.74
N ALA A 136 3.84 -15.83 -11.94
CA ALA A 136 4.51 -16.52 -10.84
C ALA A 136 5.22 -15.54 -9.90
N TYR A 137 5.75 -14.44 -10.43
CA TYR A 137 6.35 -13.38 -9.63
C TYR A 137 5.31 -12.63 -8.79
N ILE A 138 4.15 -12.27 -9.37
CA ILE A 138 3.06 -11.60 -8.65
C ILE A 138 2.48 -12.50 -7.55
N GLU A 139 2.34 -13.80 -7.78
CA GLU A 139 1.88 -14.77 -6.78
C GLU A 139 2.84 -14.78 -5.56
N LYS A 140 4.15 -14.87 -5.81
CA LYS A 140 5.17 -14.78 -4.74
C LYS A 140 5.15 -13.42 -4.02
N LEU A 141 4.90 -12.34 -4.75
CA LEU A 141 4.78 -11.00 -4.19
C LEU A 141 3.57 -10.93 -3.22
N ALA A 142 2.43 -11.50 -3.61
CA ALA A 142 1.24 -11.58 -2.76
C ALA A 142 1.51 -12.37 -1.48
N ASP A 143 2.17 -13.53 -1.58
CA ASP A 143 2.58 -14.33 -0.42
C ASP A 143 3.49 -13.54 0.52
N ALA A 144 4.43 -12.75 -0.03
CA ALA A 144 5.32 -11.89 0.75
C ALA A 144 4.59 -10.75 1.47
N VAL A 145 3.53 -10.17 0.86
CA VAL A 145 2.68 -9.17 1.52
C VAL A 145 1.91 -9.82 2.68
N VAL A 146 1.28 -10.97 2.45
CA VAL A 146 0.51 -11.70 3.48
C VAL A 146 1.42 -12.11 4.64
N ALA A 147 2.65 -12.51 4.34
CA ALA A 147 3.66 -12.83 5.35
C ALA A 147 4.26 -11.60 6.06
N GLY A 148 3.88 -10.37 5.68
CA GLY A 148 4.41 -9.14 6.24
C GLY A 148 5.89 -8.87 5.92
N LYS A 149 6.46 -9.58 4.94
CA LYS A 149 7.87 -9.41 4.52
C LYS A 149 8.06 -8.14 3.72
N ILE A 150 7.04 -7.74 2.96
CA ILE A 150 7.03 -6.51 2.18
C ILE A 150 5.80 -5.66 2.52
N THR A 151 5.93 -4.36 2.36
CA THR A 151 4.83 -3.41 2.57
C THR A 151 3.92 -3.37 1.34
N ALA A 152 2.64 -3.02 1.54
CA ALA A 152 1.70 -2.81 0.44
C ALA A 152 2.20 -1.75 -0.57
N ALA A 153 2.91 -0.72 -0.09
CA ALA A 153 3.50 0.30 -0.96
C ALA A 153 4.60 -0.29 -1.88
N GLN A 154 5.47 -1.15 -1.33
CA GLN A 154 6.47 -1.87 -2.12
C GLN A 154 5.80 -2.81 -3.14
N SER A 155 4.78 -3.56 -2.72
CA SER A 155 4.02 -4.44 -3.62
C SER A 155 3.39 -3.67 -4.78
N ASN A 156 2.75 -2.53 -4.50
CA ASN A 156 2.13 -1.69 -5.53
C ASN A 156 3.14 -1.14 -6.53
N ALA A 157 4.33 -0.72 -6.05
CA ALA A 157 5.40 -0.26 -6.93
C ALA A 157 5.83 -1.37 -7.91
N VAL A 158 5.98 -2.60 -7.43
CA VAL A 158 6.38 -3.74 -8.26
C VAL A 158 5.27 -4.15 -9.23
N ALA A 159 4.01 -4.16 -8.79
CA ALA A 159 2.87 -4.44 -9.67
C ALA A 159 2.74 -3.41 -10.81
N ASN A 160 2.99 -2.13 -10.52
CA ASN A 160 3.01 -1.08 -11.53
C ASN A 160 4.12 -1.31 -12.58
N LEU A 161 5.33 -1.67 -12.14
CA LEU A 161 6.43 -1.98 -13.05
C LEU A 161 6.13 -3.20 -13.93
N ALA A 162 5.56 -4.26 -13.35
CA ALA A 162 5.12 -5.43 -14.10
C ALA A 162 4.07 -5.08 -15.16
N GLY A 163 3.13 -4.19 -14.84
CA GLY A 163 2.15 -3.67 -15.79
C GLY A 163 2.78 -2.89 -16.95
N VAL A 164 3.81 -2.08 -16.69
CA VAL A 164 4.57 -1.37 -17.74
C VAL A 164 5.26 -2.37 -18.68
N VAL A 165 5.89 -3.41 -18.14
CA VAL A 165 6.55 -4.44 -18.96
C VAL A 165 5.55 -5.19 -19.83
N LEU A 166 4.43 -5.63 -19.26
CA LEU A 166 3.37 -6.29 -20.03
C LEU A 166 2.87 -5.42 -21.17
N ARG A 167 2.71 -4.11 -20.93
CA ARG A 167 2.27 -3.17 -21.97
C ARG A 167 3.30 -2.99 -23.09
N ILE A 168 4.59 -3.04 -22.78
CA ILE A 168 5.66 -3.01 -23.80
C ILE A 168 5.59 -4.27 -24.67
N GLU A 169 5.41 -5.44 -24.05
CA GLU A 169 5.27 -6.72 -24.77
C GLU A 169 4.00 -6.76 -25.64
N GLU A 170 2.87 -6.23 -25.14
CA GLU A 170 1.64 -6.08 -25.90
C GLU A 170 1.87 -5.22 -27.15
N LEU A 171 2.52 -4.07 -27.02
CA LEU A 171 2.85 -3.20 -28.16
C LEU A 171 3.76 -3.90 -29.18
N ALA A 172 4.75 -4.67 -28.71
CA ALA A 172 5.65 -5.43 -29.57
C ALA A 172 4.90 -6.54 -30.34
N LEU A 173 3.95 -7.22 -29.70
CA LEU A 173 3.10 -8.21 -30.35
C LEU A 173 2.16 -7.57 -31.38
N SER A 174 1.53 -6.44 -31.04
CA SER A 174 0.69 -5.69 -31.98
C SER A 174 1.47 -5.25 -33.22
N ALA A 175 2.72 -4.81 -33.07
CA ALA A 175 3.57 -4.45 -34.21
C ALA A 175 3.88 -5.65 -35.10
N LYS A 176 4.13 -6.84 -34.51
CA LYS A 176 4.36 -8.08 -35.28
C LYS A 176 3.12 -8.51 -36.06
N ILE A 177 1.94 -8.42 -35.44
CA ILE A 177 0.67 -8.76 -36.11
C ILE A 177 0.46 -7.82 -37.30
N ALA A 178 0.60 -6.51 -37.12
CA ALA A 178 0.46 -5.54 -38.20
C ALA A 178 1.42 -5.81 -39.37
N ALA A 179 2.67 -6.17 -39.09
CA ALA A 179 3.64 -6.52 -40.12
C ALA A 179 3.25 -7.80 -40.91
N ILE A 180 2.72 -8.81 -40.23
CA ILE A 180 2.23 -10.05 -40.88
C ILE A 180 1.01 -9.76 -41.73
N GLU A 181 0.07 -8.95 -41.25
CA GLU A 181 -1.13 -8.54 -41.99
C GLU A 181 -0.76 -7.77 -43.27
N GLU A 182 0.24 -6.88 -43.19
CA GLU A 182 0.75 -6.16 -44.35
C GLU A 182 1.36 -7.13 -45.39
N GLN A 183 2.18 -8.09 -44.94
CA GLN A 183 2.77 -9.11 -45.82
C GLN A 183 1.71 -9.95 -46.54
N LEU A 184 0.71 -10.45 -45.80
CA LEU A 184 -0.39 -11.22 -46.37
C LEU A 184 -1.17 -10.40 -47.40
N SER A 185 -1.47 -9.14 -47.10
CA SER A 185 -2.15 -8.25 -48.05
C SER A 185 -1.34 -8.00 -49.33
N ALA A 186 0.00 -7.99 -49.23
CA ALA A 186 0.88 -7.79 -50.38
C ALA A 186 0.96 -9.06 -51.24
N ASP A 187 0.98 -10.24 -50.62
CA ASP A 187 0.99 -11.53 -51.31
C ASP A 187 -0.34 -11.81 -52.00
N GLU A 188 -1.47 -11.46 -51.40
CA GLU A 188 -2.79 -11.50 -52.04
C GLU A 188 -2.84 -10.62 -53.30
N ARG A 189 -2.31 -9.39 -53.21
CA ARG A 189 -2.19 -8.48 -54.37
C ARG A 189 -1.25 -9.04 -55.45
N ARG A 190 -0.17 -9.72 -55.05
CA ARG A 190 0.76 -10.36 -55.98
C ARG A 190 0.11 -11.55 -56.71
N GLY A 191 -0.63 -12.38 -55.97
CA GLY A 191 -1.37 -13.53 -56.52
C GLY A 191 -2.49 -13.11 -57.47
N ALA A 192 -3.20 -12.02 -57.16
CA ALA A 192 -4.25 -11.48 -58.02
C ALA A 192 -3.73 -10.91 -59.36
N ASN A 193 -2.49 -10.42 -59.39
CA ASN A 193 -1.86 -9.85 -60.59
C ASN A 193 -1.02 -10.86 -61.40
N ALA A 194 -0.98 -12.13 -61.02
CA ALA A 194 -0.22 -13.14 -61.77
C ALA A 194 -0.87 -13.40 -63.15
N PRO A 195 -0.12 -13.32 -64.26
CA PRO A 195 -0.65 -13.61 -65.59
C PRO A 195 -1.10 -15.07 -65.66
N ARG A 196 -2.32 -15.29 -66.17
CA ARG A 196 -2.88 -16.62 -66.42
C ARG A 196 -2.20 -17.32 -67.58
#